data_AF-A0A8H2JG26-F1
#
_entry.id   AF-A0A8H2JG26-F1
#
_cell.length_a   1.000
_cell.length_b   1.000
_cell.length_c   1.000
_cell.angle_alpha   90.00
_cell.angle_beta   90.00
_cell.angle_gamma   90.00
#
_symmetry.space_group_name_H-M   'P 1'
#
loop_
_entity.id
_entity.type
_entity.pdbx_description
1 polymer ?
#
loop_
_entity_poly.entity_id
_entity_poly.type
_entity_poly.pdbx_seq_one_letter_code
_entity_poly.pdbx_strand_id
1 'polypeptide(L)'
;MPQLQGLQGFVGMSLLTDRQSGRCIAVTAWESGDAMNAVAEQVRPIREKAIQMFGGAATVDEWDIAILHRARQLPEGACARVTWGHVDPAHADAAIEHFKMNIVPDSEALEGFCSTSLLVDRNTGRGVSCTTFDSRESMERNRDGARTMKQMRMKETGAAELDEAEFDVAFAHLRVPELV
;
A
#
# COMPACT_ATOMS: atom_id res chain seq x y z
N MET A 1 15.12 -10.37 -6.56
CA MET A 1 16.13 -9.28 -6.56
C MET A 1 17.09 -9.48 -5.40
N PRO A 2 18.24 -10.13 -5.62
CA PRO A 2 19.19 -10.45 -4.54
C PRO A 2 19.88 -9.23 -3.93
N GLN A 3 19.95 -8.10 -4.66
CA GLN A 3 20.72 -6.92 -4.24
C GLN A 3 20.15 -6.22 -3.00
N LEU A 4 18.82 -6.12 -2.87
CA LEU A 4 18.19 -5.53 -1.68
C LEU A 4 18.16 -6.52 -0.50
N GLN A 5 18.06 -7.83 -0.78
CA GLN A 5 18.00 -8.87 0.25
C GLN A 5 19.25 -8.97 1.11
N GLY A 6 20.40 -8.48 0.61
CA GLY A 6 21.65 -8.43 1.38
C GLY A 6 21.82 -7.17 2.22
N LEU A 7 20.92 -6.20 2.16
CA LEU A 7 21.03 -4.95 2.89
C LEU A 7 20.48 -5.10 4.30
N GLN A 8 21.20 -4.55 5.28
CA GLN A 8 20.79 -4.58 6.67
C GLN A 8 19.43 -3.88 6.84
N GLY A 9 18.52 -4.51 7.58
CA GLY A 9 17.19 -3.98 7.85
C GLY A 9 16.19 -4.11 6.70
N PHE A 10 16.54 -4.72 5.57
CA PHE A 10 15.59 -4.97 4.49
C PHE A 10 14.60 -6.08 4.87
N VAL A 11 13.30 -5.76 4.92
CA VAL A 11 12.24 -6.69 5.32
C VAL A 11 11.61 -7.38 4.11
N GLY A 12 11.45 -6.65 3.01
CA GLY A 12 10.80 -7.21 1.83
C GLY A 12 10.42 -6.18 0.79
N MET A 13 9.77 -6.66 -0.27
CA MET A 13 9.32 -5.80 -1.36
C MET A 13 8.06 -6.34 -2.00
N SER A 14 7.22 -5.43 -2.50
CA SER A 14 6.12 -5.72 -3.41
C SER A 14 6.24 -4.90 -4.70
N LEU A 15 5.58 -5.38 -5.75
CA LEU A 15 5.42 -4.68 -7.01
C LEU A 15 3.96 -4.81 -7.48
N LEU A 16 3.33 -3.67 -7.70
CA LEU A 16 2.03 -3.54 -8.33
C LEU A 16 2.20 -2.97 -9.73
N THR A 17 1.47 -3.49 -10.70
CA THR A 17 1.55 -3.04 -12.10
C THR A 17 0.18 -2.86 -12.70
N ASP A 18 -0.06 -1.73 -13.35
CA ASP A 18 -1.20 -1.52 -14.21
C ASP A 18 -0.72 -1.59 -15.67
N ARG A 19 -1.18 -2.61 -16.38
CA ARG A 19 -0.81 -2.85 -17.77
C ARG A 19 -1.45 -1.85 -18.74
N GLN A 20 -2.57 -1.22 -18.37
CA GLN A 20 -3.26 -0.27 -19.23
C GLN A 20 -2.57 1.09 -19.25
N SER A 21 -2.26 1.65 -18.07
CA SER A 21 -1.55 2.92 -17.97
C SER A 21 -0.02 2.80 -18.03
N GLY A 22 0.52 1.61 -17.76
CA GLY A 22 1.96 1.40 -17.55
C GLY A 22 2.44 1.84 -16.16
N ARG A 23 1.55 2.29 -15.27
CA ARG A 23 1.90 2.72 -13.91
C ARG A 23 2.36 1.52 -13.08
N CYS A 24 3.47 1.68 -12.39
CA CYS A 24 4.02 0.67 -11.48
C CYS A 24 4.25 1.29 -10.10
N ILE A 25 4.03 0.50 -9.04
CA ILE A 25 4.34 0.87 -7.66
C ILE A 25 5.24 -0.22 -7.08
N ALA A 26 6.50 0.15 -6.79
CA ALA A 26 7.41 -0.70 -6.05
C ALA A 26 7.51 -0.20 -4.61
N VAL A 27 7.26 -1.06 -3.63
CA VAL A 27 7.38 -0.74 -2.21
C VAL A 27 8.46 -1.62 -1.61
N THR A 28 9.47 -1.01 -0.97
CA THR A 28 10.42 -1.70 -0.11
C THR A 28 10.06 -1.43 1.34
N ALA A 29 10.09 -2.48 2.16
CA ALA A 29 9.89 -2.37 3.61
C ALA A 29 11.21 -2.55 4.33
N TRP A 30 11.39 -1.79 5.40
CA TRP A 30 12.58 -1.75 6.23
C TRP A 30 12.20 -1.91 7.70
N GLU A 31 13.11 -2.42 8.52
CA GLU A 31 12.90 -2.61 9.96
C GLU A 31 12.64 -1.28 10.68
N SER A 32 13.27 -0.20 10.20
CA SER A 32 13.07 1.16 10.68
C SER A 32 13.44 2.19 9.61
N GLY A 33 13.00 3.44 9.81
CA GLY A 33 13.44 4.57 8.99
C GLY A 33 14.96 4.79 9.07
N ASP A 34 15.57 4.59 10.23
CA ASP A 34 17.02 4.68 10.39
C ASP A 34 17.77 3.63 9.56
N ALA A 35 17.27 2.38 9.53
CA ALA A 35 17.86 1.31 8.72
C ALA A 35 17.75 1.62 7.23
N MET A 36 16.60 2.14 6.78
CA MET A 36 16.39 2.61 5.40
C MET A 36 17.38 3.73 5.04
N ASN A 37 17.50 4.74 5.91
CA ASN A 37 18.36 5.91 5.70
C ASN A 37 19.84 5.54 5.67
N ALA A 38 20.27 4.60 6.52
CA ALA A 38 21.66 4.13 6.58
C ALA A 38 22.15 3.51 5.26
N VAL A 39 21.25 2.95 4.45
CA VAL A 39 21.59 2.32 3.17
C VAL A 39 21.08 3.10 1.95
N ALA A 40 20.54 4.32 2.13
CA ALA A 40 19.92 5.10 1.07
C ALA A 40 20.83 5.32 -0.15
N GLU A 41 22.11 5.63 0.07
CA GLU A 41 23.09 5.80 -1.02
C GLU A 41 23.41 4.49 -1.76
N GLN A 42 23.31 3.34 -1.09
CA GLN A 42 23.49 2.02 -1.72
C GLN A 42 22.26 1.63 -2.55
N VAL A 43 21.06 2.02 -2.10
CA VAL A 43 19.79 1.75 -2.78
C VAL A 43 19.60 2.66 -3.99
N ARG A 44 20.13 3.90 -3.96
CA ARG A 44 20.00 4.89 -5.04
C ARG A 44 20.32 4.33 -6.45
N PRO A 45 21.48 3.69 -6.73
CA PRO A 45 21.77 3.15 -8.05
C PRO A 45 20.85 1.98 -8.45
N ILE A 46 20.38 1.18 -7.48
CA ILE A 46 19.40 0.10 -7.74
C ILE A 46 18.08 0.71 -8.21
N ARG A 47 17.63 1.77 -7.53
CA ARG A 47 16.44 2.52 -7.89
C ARG A 47 16.57 3.19 -9.26
N GLU A 48 17.68 3.87 -9.53
CA GLU A 48 17.93 4.50 -10.84
C GLU A 48 17.86 3.49 -11.98
N LYS A 49 18.44 2.30 -11.79
CA LYS A 49 18.35 1.20 -12.76
C LYS A 49 16.91 0.72 -12.94
N ALA A 50 16.14 0.58 -11.86
CA ALA A 50 14.74 0.20 -11.94
C ALA A 50 13.92 1.24 -12.74
N ILE A 51 14.11 2.54 -12.46
CA ILE A 51 13.46 3.64 -13.17
C ILE A 51 13.78 3.59 -14.68
N GLN A 52 15.05 3.37 -15.05
CA GLN A 52 15.46 3.20 -16.44
C GLN A 52 14.79 2.00 -17.10
N MET A 53 14.67 0.87 -16.39
CA MET A 53 14.03 -0.33 -16.92
C MET A 53 12.52 -0.16 -17.15
N PHE A 54 11.83 0.58 -16.28
CA PHE A 54 10.41 0.89 -16.45
C PHE A 54 10.16 2.03 -17.45
N GLY A 55 11.22 2.75 -17.87
CA GLY A 55 11.16 3.70 -18.98
C GLY A 55 10.39 4.99 -18.68
N GLY A 56 10.33 5.42 -17.41
CA GLY A 56 9.50 6.54 -16.98
C GLY A 56 10.16 7.46 -15.94
N ALA A 57 9.40 8.48 -15.53
CA ALA A 57 9.71 9.26 -14.33
C ALA A 57 9.17 8.53 -13.10
N ALA A 58 9.86 8.65 -11.96
CA ALA A 58 9.41 8.08 -10.70
C ALA A 58 9.42 9.13 -9.60
N THR A 59 8.42 9.05 -8.74
CA THR A 59 8.44 9.72 -7.43
C THR A 59 8.86 8.71 -6.37
N VAL A 60 9.46 9.22 -5.30
CA VAL A 60 9.80 8.41 -4.12
C VAL A 60 9.20 9.13 -2.93
N ASP A 61 8.36 8.41 -2.20
CA ASP A 61 7.80 8.85 -0.95
C ASP A 61 8.20 7.84 0.13
N GLU A 62 8.48 8.34 1.33
CA GLU A 62 8.78 7.54 2.52
C GLU A 62 7.53 7.50 3.40
N TRP A 63 7.22 6.33 3.95
CA TRP A 63 5.98 6.11 4.69
C TRP A 63 6.21 5.23 5.92
N ASP A 64 5.45 5.50 6.98
CA ASP A 64 5.27 4.56 8.08
C ASP A 64 4.19 3.55 7.71
N ILE A 65 4.44 2.26 7.99
CA ILE A 65 3.41 1.22 7.88
C ILE A 65 2.59 1.27 9.18
N ALA A 66 1.44 1.94 9.14
CA ALA A 66 0.57 2.06 10.30
C ALA A 66 -0.26 0.79 10.54
N ILE A 67 -0.76 0.19 9.47
CA ILE A 67 -1.61 -1.01 9.54
C ILE A 67 -1.18 -1.99 8.46
N LEU A 68 -1.16 -3.27 8.82
CA LEU A 68 -0.99 -4.37 7.88
C LEU A 68 -1.74 -5.60 8.40
N HIS A 69 -2.86 -5.88 7.77
CA HIS A 69 -3.73 -7.01 8.08
C HIS A 69 -3.77 -8.01 6.92
N ARG A 70 -3.60 -9.31 7.21
CA ARG A 70 -3.62 -10.38 6.21
C ARG A 70 -4.58 -11.49 6.63
N ALA A 71 -5.73 -11.55 5.97
CA ALA A 71 -6.69 -12.63 6.17
C ALA A 71 -6.23 -13.95 5.52
N ARG A 72 -5.55 -13.88 4.37
CA ARG A 72 -5.07 -15.07 3.63
C ARG A 72 -3.84 -14.78 2.77
N GLN A 73 -3.17 -15.85 2.36
CA GLN A 73 -2.07 -15.77 1.40
C GLN A 73 -2.58 -15.29 0.04
N LEU A 74 -1.82 -14.39 -0.60
CA LEU A 74 -2.11 -13.89 -1.94
C LEU A 74 -1.96 -15.02 -2.98
N PRO A 75 -3.02 -15.37 -3.72
CA PRO A 75 -2.93 -16.33 -4.81
C PRO A 75 -2.29 -15.71 -6.06
N GLU A 76 -1.96 -16.58 -7.03
CA GLU A 76 -1.62 -16.13 -8.38
C GLU A 76 -2.83 -15.43 -9.02
N GLY A 77 -2.59 -14.32 -9.72
CA GLY A 77 -3.67 -13.51 -10.31
C GLY A 77 -4.32 -12.51 -9.36
N ALA A 78 -3.81 -12.38 -8.13
CA ALA A 78 -4.26 -11.37 -7.19
C ALA A 78 -4.11 -9.94 -7.77
N CYS A 79 -5.00 -9.07 -7.32
CA CYS A 79 -5.01 -7.66 -7.71
C CYS A 79 -5.17 -6.76 -6.48
N ALA A 80 -4.93 -5.47 -6.65
CA ALA A 80 -5.00 -4.50 -5.57
C ALA A 80 -5.74 -3.25 -6.00
N ARG A 81 -6.49 -2.66 -5.07
CA ARG A 81 -6.98 -1.28 -5.16
C ARG A 81 -6.17 -0.43 -4.20
N VAL A 82 -5.59 0.64 -4.73
CA VAL A 82 -4.80 1.60 -3.97
C VAL A 82 -5.54 2.93 -3.96
N THR A 83 -5.77 3.47 -2.76
CA THR A 83 -6.44 4.76 -2.57
C THR A 83 -5.48 5.70 -1.84
N TRP A 84 -5.23 6.87 -2.44
CA TRP A 84 -4.48 7.95 -1.82
C TRP A 84 -5.45 8.91 -1.17
N GLY A 85 -5.15 9.31 0.06
CA GLY A 85 -5.97 10.24 0.80
C GLY A 85 -5.15 11.19 1.65
N HIS A 86 -5.85 12.14 2.24
CA HIS A 86 -5.28 13.12 3.16
C HIS A 86 -6.28 13.41 4.27
N VAL A 87 -5.77 13.55 5.48
CA VAL A 87 -6.49 14.06 6.66
C VAL A 87 -5.71 15.25 7.22
N ASP A 88 -6.37 16.07 8.04
CA ASP A 88 -5.66 17.03 8.87
C ASP A 88 -4.59 16.27 9.70
N PRO A 89 -3.30 16.66 9.66
CA PRO A 89 -2.24 16.01 10.43
C PRO A 89 -2.56 15.90 11.93
N ALA A 90 -3.31 16.86 12.49
CA ALA A 90 -3.74 16.81 13.90
C ALA A 90 -4.69 15.65 14.21
N HIS A 91 -5.32 15.05 13.19
CA HIS A 91 -6.23 13.92 13.29
C HIS A 91 -5.66 12.62 12.73
N ALA A 92 -4.36 12.58 12.36
CA ALA A 92 -3.75 11.40 11.73
C ALA A 92 -3.87 10.13 12.58
N ASP A 93 -3.55 10.19 13.87
CA ASP A 93 -3.64 9.01 14.76
C ASP A 93 -5.10 8.56 14.96
N ALA A 94 -6.05 9.50 15.03
CA ALA A 94 -7.46 9.17 15.11
C ALA A 94 -7.96 8.50 13.81
N ALA A 95 -7.47 8.92 12.65
CA ALA A 95 -7.79 8.30 11.37
C ALA A 95 -7.19 6.89 11.24
N ILE A 96 -5.97 6.66 11.76
CA ILE A 96 -5.36 5.32 11.83
C ILE A 96 -6.22 4.40 12.70
N GLU A 97 -6.62 4.83 13.90
CA GLU A 97 -7.47 4.03 14.79
C GLU A 97 -8.84 3.76 14.15
N HIS A 98 -9.43 4.76 13.48
CA HIS A 98 -10.67 4.58 12.74
C HIS A 98 -10.51 3.54 11.62
N PHE A 99 -9.40 3.58 10.87
CA PHE A 99 -9.11 2.60 9.83
C PHE A 99 -9.05 1.19 10.41
N LYS A 100 -8.34 1.01 11.52
CA LYS A 100 -8.22 -0.27 12.22
C LYS A 100 -9.58 -0.79 12.71
N MET A 101 -10.38 0.06 13.35
CA MET A 101 -11.63 -0.35 13.99
C MET A 101 -12.79 -0.55 13.01
N ASN A 102 -12.78 0.12 11.85
CA ASN A 102 -13.93 0.14 10.95
C ASN A 102 -13.58 -0.34 9.53
N ILE A 103 -12.49 0.16 8.96
CA ILE A 103 -12.15 -0.12 7.55
C ILE A 103 -11.56 -1.53 7.39
N VAL A 104 -10.75 -2.00 8.35
CA VAL A 104 -10.22 -3.38 8.31
C VAL A 104 -11.36 -4.42 8.36
N PRO A 105 -12.29 -4.39 9.35
CA PRO A 105 -13.41 -5.34 9.37
C PRO A 105 -14.32 -5.26 8.15
N ASP A 106 -14.64 -4.06 7.68
CA ASP A 106 -15.48 -3.92 6.48
C ASP A 106 -14.77 -4.47 5.23
N SER A 107 -13.45 -4.28 5.13
CA SER A 107 -12.66 -4.83 4.03
C SER A 107 -12.61 -6.35 4.07
N GLU A 108 -12.45 -6.94 5.27
CA GLU A 108 -12.49 -8.40 5.46
C GLU A 108 -13.82 -9.02 5.01
N ALA A 109 -14.93 -8.29 5.14
CA ALA A 109 -16.25 -8.75 4.70
C ALA A 109 -16.42 -8.75 3.17
N LEU A 110 -15.51 -8.13 2.40
CA LEU A 110 -15.57 -8.11 0.94
C LEU A 110 -15.19 -9.46 0.35
N GLU A 111 -15.96 -9.89 -0.66
CA GLU A 111 -15.66 -11.11 -1.39
C GLU A 111 -14.24 -11.05 -1.98
N GLY A 112 -13.46 -12.11 -1.79
CA GLY A 112 -12.11 -12.21 -2.32
C GLY A 112 -11.04 -11.37 -1.60
N PHE A 113 -11.37 -10.66 -0.51
CA PHE A 113 -10.40 -9.92 0.29
C PHE A 113 -9.22 -10.78 0.76
N CYS A 114 -7.99 -10.35 0.50
CA CYS A 114 -6.78 -11.06 0.92
C CYS A 114 -6.02 -10.34 2.03
N SER A 115 -5.78 -9.04 1.87
CA SER A 115 -5.06 -8.21 2.84
C SER A 115 -5.43 -6.74 2.68
N THR A 116 -5.18 -5.95 3.71
CA THR A 116 -5.13 -4.48 3.60
C THR A 116 -3.94 -3.92 4.35
N SER A 117 -3.40 -2.81 3.85
CA SER A 117 -2.35 -2.05 4.51
C SER A 117 -2.66 -0.56 4.45
N LEU A 118 -2.28 0.15 5.50
CA LEU A 118 -2.28 1.61 5.55
C LEU A 118 -0.85 2.11 5.75
N LEU A 119 -0.38 2.89 4.78
CA LEU A 119 0.87 3.62 4.84
C LEU A 119 0.57 5.09 5.10
N VAL A 120 1.29 5.73 6.03
CA VAL A 120 1.01 7.11 6.45
C VAL A 120 2.28 7.95 6.56
N ASP A 121 2.13 9.23 6.29
CA ASP A 121 3.04 10.26 6.76
C ASP A 121 2.25 11.14 7.74
N ARG A 122 2.49 10.92 9.04
CA ARG A 122 1.76 11.61 10.11
C ARG A 122 2.01 13.11 10.11
N ASN A 123 3.17 13.56 9.64
CA ASN A 123 3.54 14.98 9.65
C ASN A 123 2.77 15.75 8.58
N THR A 124 2.49 15.12 7.44
CA THR A 124 1.75 15.74 6.33
C THR A 124 0.29 15.32 6.29
N GLY A 125 -0.13 14.34 7.11
CA GLY A 125 -1.49 13.79 7.09
C GLY A 125 -1.81 13.01 5.82
N ARG A 126 -0.81 12.70 4.98
CA ARG A 126 -0.99 11.87 3.78
C ARG A 126 -1.15 10.42 4.19
N GLY A 127 -2.00 9.69 3.48
CA GLY A 127 -2.19 8.26 3.66
C GLY A 127 -2.38 7.54 2.32
N VAL A 128 -1.94 6.29 2.27
CA VAL A 128 -2.16 5.38 1.14
C VAL A 128 -2.66 4.07 1.70
N SER A 129 -3.88 3.69 1.33
CA SER A 129 -4.39 2.35 1.61
C SER A 129 -4.20 1.46 0.40
N CYS A 130 -3.89 0.19 0.63
CA CYS A 130 -3.79 -0.84 -0.40
C CYS A 130 -4.57 -2.07 0.06
N THR A 131 -5.67 -2.36 -0.61
CA THR A 131 -6.50 -3.54 -0.35
C THR A 131 -6.34 -4.52 -1.51
N THR A 132 -6.01 -5.76 -1.19
CA THR A 132 -5.76 -6.82 -2.18
C THR A 132 -6.91 -7.80 -2.23
N PHE A 133 -7.15 -8.34 -3.42
CA PHE A 133 -8.19 -9.31 -3.72
C PHE A 133 -7.61 -10.51 -4.45
N ASP A 134 -8.22 -11.68 -4.28
CA ASP A 134 -7.81 -12.93 -4.91
C ASP A 134 -7.89 -12.92 -6.44
N SER A 135 -8.82 -12.13 -6.99
CA SER A 135 -9.06 -12.02 -8.42
C SER A 135 -9.62 -10.64 -8.80
N ARG A 136 -9.41 -10.25 -10.06
CA ARG A 136 -9.99 -9.03 -10.64
C ARG A 136 -11.51 -9.06 -10.59
N GLU A 137 -12.12 -10.23 -10.81
CA GLU A 137 -13.57 -10.40 -10.82
C GLU A 137 -14.19 -10.09 -9.44
N SER A 138 -13.59 -10.62 -8.36
CA SER A 138 -13.98 -10.29 -6.98
C SER A 138 -13.86 -8.78 -6.72
N MET A 139 -12.75 -8.15 -7.13
CA MET A 139 -12.53 -6.71 -6.94
C MET A 139 -13.55 -5.85 -7.71
N GLU A 140 -13.93 -6.28 -8.91
CA GLU A 140 -14.93 -5.62 -9.76
C GLU A 140 -16.35 -5.75 -9.19
N ARG A 141 -16.75 -6.96 -8.76
CA ARG A 141 -18.04 -7.19 -8.10
C ARG A 141 -18.24 -6.31 -6.87
N ASN A 142 -17.19 -6.11 -6.09
CA ASN A 142 -17.23 -5.27 -4.90
C ASN A 142 -17.08 -3.77 -5.19
N ARG A 143 -16.86 -3.33 -6.43
CA ARG A 143 -16.46 -1.94 -6.74
C ARG A 143 -17.45 -0.91 -6.21
N ASP A 144 -18.75 -1.10 -6.44
CA ASP A 144 -19.77 -0.12 -6.02
C ASP A 144 -19.99 -0.12 -4.50
N GLY A 145 -19.97 -1.31 -3.88
CA GLY A 145 -20.05 -1.47 -2.43
C GLY A 145 -18.85 -0.85 -1.72
N ALA A 146 -17.64 -1.16 -2.18
CA ALA A 146 -16.40 -0.60 -1.65
C ALA A 146 -16.32 0.92 -1.85
N ARG A 147 -16.82 1.45 -2.98
CA ARG A 147 -16.91 2.90 -3.21
C ARG A 147 -17.85 3.57 -2.22
N THR A 148 -19.04 3.00 -1.99
CA THR A 148 -20.03 3.52 -1.05
C THR A 148 -19.49 3.51 0.38
N MET A 149 -18.89 2.38 0.79
CA MET A 149 -18.21 2.22 2.07
C MET A 149 -17.09 3.26 2.23
N LYS A 150 -16.19 3.37 1.26
CA LYS A 150 -15.10 4.37 1.27
C LYS A 150 -15.63 5.78 1.48
N GLN A 151 -16.64 6.19 0.71
CA GLN A 151 -17.21 7.54 0.83
C GLN A 151 -17.85 7.80 2.20
N MET A 152 -18.46 6.79 2.80
CA MET A 152 -18.99 6.87 4.16
C MET A 152 -17.86 7.05 5.18
N ARG A 153 -16.86 6.15 5.16
CA ARG A 153 -15.73 6.15 6.11
C ARG A 153 -14.84 7.39 6.00
N MET A 154 -14.63 7.91 4.79
CA MET A 154 -13.90 9.15 4.57
C MET A 154 -14.61 10.36 5.19
N LYS A 155 -15.95 10.42 5.12
CA LYS A 155 -16.72 11.50 5.77
C LYS A 155 -16.62 11.46 7.29
N GLU A 156 -16.61 10.26 7.89
CA GLU A 156 -16.51 10.08 9.35
C GLU A 156 -15.18 10.60 9.92
N THR A 157 -14.11 10.55 9.11
CA THR A 157 -12.76 10.98 9.50
C THR A 157 -12.38 12.38 8.99
N GLY A 158 -13.22 12.99 8.15
CA GLY A 158 -12.87 14.22 7.43
C GLY A 158 -11.76 14.02 6.39
N ALA A 159 -11.52 12.77 5.97
CA ALA A 159 -10.52 12.47 4.96
C ALA A 159 -10.98 12.90 3.57
N ALA A 160 -10.03 13.39 2.77
CA ALA A 160 -10.21 13.67 1.36
C ALA A 160 -9.51 12.60 0.52
N GLU A 161 -10.20 12.08 -0.48
CA GLU A 161 -9.59 11.24 -1.52
C GLU A 161 -8.79 12.11 -2.49
N LEU A 162 -7.55 11.68 -2.76
CA LEU A 162 -6.65 12.36 -3.70
C LEU A 162 -6.58 11.62 -5.05
N ASP A 163 -6.53 10.29 -5.01
CA ASP A 163 -6.45 9.43 -6.20
C ASP A 163 -6.89 8.00 -5.83
N GLU A 164 -7.27 7.22 -6.83
CA GLU A 164 -7.53 5.79 -6.70
C GLU A 164 -7.17 5.06 -7.99
N ALA A 165 -6.46 3.94 -7.86
CA ALA A 165 -6.09 3.11 -8.99
C ALA A 165 -6.11 1.62 -8.63
N GLU A 166 -6.36 0.80 -9.64
CA GLU A 166 -6.40 -0.65 -9.55
C GLU A 166 -5.18 -1.24 -10.28
N PHE A 167 -4.57 -2.27 -9.70
CA PHE A 167 -3.32 -2.87 -10.18
C PHE A 167 -3.36 -4.39 -10.13
N ASP A 168 -2.55 -5.03 -10.97
CA ASP A 168 -2.16 -6.43 -10.80
C ASP A 168 -1.05 -6.53 -9.75
N VAL A 169 -1.10 -7.56 -8.90
CA VAL A 169 -0.01 -7.85 -7.95
C VAL A 169 1.03 -8.71 -8.68
N ALA A 170 2.12 -8.09 -9.14
CA ALA A 170 3.20 -8.83 -9.79
C ALA A 170 3.95 -9.73 -8.80
N PHE A 171 4.20 -9.22 -7.59
CA PHE A 171 4.59 -10.00 -6.42
C PHE A 171 4.40 -9.20 -5.14
N ALA A 172 4.19 -9.89 -4.02
CA ALA A 172 4.11 -9.27 -2.69
C ALA A 172 4.84 -10.12 -1.67
N HIS A 173 6.12 -9.79 -1.43
CA HIS A 173 6.98 -10.47 -0.46
C HIS A 173 7.37 -9.52 0.67
N LEU A 174 6.42 -8.71 1.13
CA LEU A 174 6.57 -7.90 2.33
C LEU A 174 6.46 -8.83 3.54
N ARG A 175 7.58 -9.08 4.23
CA ARG A 175 7.63 -9.93 5.43
C ARG A 175 7.39 -9.14 6.72
N VAL A 176 6.76 -7.98 6.60
CA VAL A 176 6.36 -7.15 7.74
C VAL A 176 5.33 -7.95 8.56
N PRO A 177 5.51 -8.08 9.88
CA PRO A 177 4.53 -8.72 10.76
C PRO A 177 3.14 -8.10 10.63
N GLU A 178 2.11 -8.79 11.12
CA GLU A 178 0.80 -8.13 11.21
C GLU A 178 0.87 -6.96 12.19
N LEU A 179 0.30 -5.84 11.76
CA LEU A 179 0.17 -4.60 12.52
C LEU A 179 -1.33 -4.29 12.51
N VAL A 180 -2.06 -4.93 13.40
CA VAL A 180 -3.48 -4.65 13.68
C VAL A 180 -3.59 -3.98 15.02
#